data_AF-A0A432JI07-F1
#
_entry.id   AF-A0A432JI07-F1
#
_cell.length_a   1.000
_cell.length_b   1.000
_cell.length_c   1.000
_cell.angle_alpha   90.00
_cell.angle_beta   90.00
_cell.angle_gamma   90.00
#
_symmetry.space_group_name_H-M   'P 1'
#
loop_
_entity.id
_entity.type
_entity.pdbx_description
1 polymer ?
#
loop_
_entity_poly.entity_id
_entity_poly.type
_entity_poly.pdbx_seq_one_letter_code
_entity_poly.pdbx_strand_id
1 'polypeptide(L)'
;MLGENGILEGASSGQVFFDLSTNSPTMIRRLHDECAAKGVTLLDSPVSGGTYGAAAGTLAVMVGGDKATFERFKPVLEGIGTHVVYCGDIGNGAVCKICNNL
;
A
#
# COMPACT_ATOMS: atom_id res chain seq x y z
N MET A 1 -3.23 12.92 -2.82
CA MET A 1 -4.22 11.89 -2.45
C MET A 1 -5.52 12.55 -1.98
N LEU A 2 -5.48 13.28 -0.85
CA LEU A 2 -6.55 14.17 -0.39
C LEU A 2 -6.38 15.60 -0.93
N GLY A 3 -7.40 16.44 -0.78
CA GLY A 3 -7.42 17.85 -1.20
C GLY A 3 -8.05 18.08 -2.58
N GLU A 4 -8.20 19.35 -2.95
CA GLU A 4 -8.78 19.78 -4.23
C GLU A 4 -7.99 19.16 -5.41
N ASN A 5 -8.71 18.59 -6.36
CA ASN A 5 -8.19 17.81 -7.49
C ASN A 5 -7.31 16.61 -7.05
N GLY A 6 -7.51 16.11 -5.83
CA GLY A 6 -6.82 14.95 -5.29
C GLY A 6 -7.32 13.63 -5.89
N ILE A 7 -6.49 12.58 -5.83
CA ILE A 7 -6.82 11.23 -6.32
C ILE A 7 -8.19 10.74 -5.80
N LEU A 8 -8.51 11.00 -4.53
CA LEU A 8 -9.76 10.55 -3.93
C LEU A 8 -11.01 11.30 -4.47
N GLU A 9 -10.85 12.49 -5.07
CA GLU A 9 -11.97 13.19 -5.70
C GLU A 9 -12.44 12.49 -6.99
N GLY A 10 -11.50 11.96 -7.77
CA GLY A 10 -11.79 11.20 -9.00
C GLY A 10 -12.00 9.69 -8.78
N ALA A 11 -11.85 9.20 -7.55
CA ALA A 11 -11.98 7.78 -7.26
C ALA A 11 -13.45 7.34 -7.17
N SER A 12 -13.72 6.12 -7.63
CA SER A 12 -15.03 5.47 -7.60
C SER A 12 -15.05 4.30 -6.63
N SER A 13 -16.22 4.02 -6.06
CA SER A 13 -16.43 2.87 -5.18
C SER A 13 -16.00 1.56 -5.86
N GLY A 14 -15.38 0.66 -5.09
CA GLY A 14 -14.84 -0.61 -5.55
C GLY A 14 -13.42 -0.55 -6.12
N GLN A 15 -12.83 0.65 -6.23
CA GLN A 15 -11.41 0.80 -6.57
C GLN A 15 -10.52 0.45 -5.37
N VAL A 16 -9.30 0.05 -5.69
CA VAL A 16 -8.26 -0.29 -4.71
C VAL A 16 -7.05 0.60 -4.94
N PHE A 17 -6.55 1.21 -3.88
CA PHE A 17 -5.35 2.02 -3.88
C PHE A 17 -4.26 1.35 -3.03
N PHE A 18 -3.07 1.18 -3.61
CA PHE A 18 -1.87 0.69 -2.93
C PHE A 18 -0.93 1.87 -2.70
N ASP A 19 -0.71 2.28 -1.45
CA ASP A 19 0.23 3.36 -1.12
C ASP A 19 1.64 2.79 -0.94
N LEU A 20 2.50 2.99 -1.94
CA LEU A 20 3.90 2.55 -1.90
C LEU A 20 4.82 3.53 -1.16
N SER A 21 4.27 4.66 -0.70
CA SER A 21 5.04 5.68 0.03
C SER A 21 5.56 5.12 1.35
N THR A 22 6.70 5.64 1.81
CA THR A 22 7.07 5.48 3.22
C THR A 22 6.28 6.50 4.04
N ASN A 23 5.36 6.01 4.88
CA ASN A 23 4.43 6.84 5.63
C ASN A 23 4.45 6.48 7.12
N SER A 24 3.85 7.32 7.97
CA SER A 24 3.61 6.93 9.36
C SER A 24 2.39 6.00 9.46
N PRO A 25 2.38 5.05 10.41
CA PRO A 25 1.22 4.20 10.64
C PRO A 25 -0.04 5.00 11.00
N THR A 26 0.12 6.15 11.65
CA THR A 26 -1.00 7.03 12.01
C THR A 26 -1.62 7.73 10.80
N MET A 27 -0.79 8.19 9.86
CA MET A 27 -1.28 8.82 8.64
C MET A 27 -2.06 7.80 7.81
N ILE A 28 -1.50 6.61 7.55
CA ILE A 28 -2.15 5.67 6.64
C ILE A 28 -3.49 5.17 7.19
N ARG A 29 -3.60 4.96 8.51
CA ARG A 29 -4.90 4.63 9.13
C ARG A 29 -5.94 5.73 8.89
N ARG A 30 -5.55 7.00 9.04
CA ARG A 30 -6.45 8.13 8.71
C ARG A 30 -6.85 8.13 7.24
N LEU A 31 -5.90 7.92 6.33
CA LEU A 31 -6.20 7.89 4.89
C LEU A 31 -7.09 6.71 4.53
N HIS A 32 -6.93 5.56 5.20
CA HIS A 32 -7.78 4.39 5.02
C HIS A 32 -9.24 4.73 5.32
N ASP A 33 -9.49 5.46 6.40
CA ASP A 33 -10.86 5.85 6.78
C ASP A 33 -11.48 6.81 5.75
N GLU A 34 -10.71 7.77 5.25
CA GLU A 34 -11.13 8.68 4.17
C GLU A 34 -11.45 7.94 2.86
N CYS A 35 -10.60 6.97 2.49
CA CYS A 35 -10.83 6.11 1.33
C CYS A 35 -12.10 5.27 1.50
N ALA A 36 -12.27 4.64 2.66
CA ALA A 36 -13.41 3.80 2.98
C ALA A 36 -14.74 4.59 2.92
N ALA A 37 -14.75 5.85 3.34
CA ALA A 37 -15.91 6.73 3.23
C ALA A 37 -16.38 6.96 1.78
N LYS A 38 -15.50 6.75 0.78
CA LYS A 38 -15.83 6.76 -0.65
C LYS A 38 -15.98 5.38 -1.29
N GLY A 39 -15.93 4.31 -0.49
CA GLY A 39 -15.95 2.93 -0.98
C GLY A 39 -14.66 2.52 -1.70
N VAL A 40 -13.54 3.18 -1.43
CA VAL A 40 -12.21 2.84 -1.95
C VAL A 40 -11.46 2.03 -0.90
N THR A 41 -10.90 0.89 -1.30
CA THR A 41 -10.05 0.09 -0.41
C THR A 41 -8.61 0.60 -0.46
N LEU A 42 -8.02 0.88 0.69
CA LEU A 42 -6.61 1.27 0.82
C LEU A 42 -5.78 0.12 1.40
N LEU A 43 -4.61 -0.13 0.83
CA LEU A 43 -3.54 -0.93 1.44
C LEU A 43 -2.26 -0.10 1.54
N ASP A 44 -1.62 -0.04 2.72
CA ASP A 44 -0.23 0.40 2.77
C ASP A 44 0.66 -0.69 2.19
N SER A 45 1.49 -0.32 1.22
CA SER A 45 2.35 -1.26 0.50
C SER A 45 3.76 -0.71 0.30
N PRO A 46 4.43 -0.17 1.35
CA PRO A 46 5.78 0.36 1.20
C PRO A 46 6.76 -0.69 0.69
N VAL A 47 7.78 -0.21 -0.03
CA VAL A 47 8.74 -1.07 -0.73
C VAL A 47 10.17 -0.94 -0.23
N SER A 48 10.97 -1.99 -0.44
CA SER A 48 12.41 -2.01 -0.22
C SER A 48 13.14 -2.55 -1.46
N GLY A 49 14.39 -2.15 -1.68
CA GLY A 49 15.21 -2.56 -2.84
C GLY A 49 15.73 -1.41 -3.72
N GLY A 50 15.29 -0.18 -3.48
CA GLY A 50 15.77 1.01 -4.17
C GLY A 50 15.48 1.03 -5.68
N THR A 51 16.12 1.95 -6.40
CA THR A 51 15.92 2.14 -7.84
C THR A 51 16.33 0.92 -8.67
N TYR A 52 17.41 0.22 -8.26
CA TYR A 52 17.85 -1.01 -8.91
C TYR A 52 16.81 -2.13 -8.77
N GLY A 53 16.28 -2.35 -7.57
CA GLY A 53 15.22 -3.34 -7.35
C GLY A 53 13.95 -3.01 -8.11
N ALA A 54 13.58 -1.72 -8.18
CA ALA A 54 12.43 -1.28 -8.97
C ALA A 54 12.61 -1.54 -10.48
N ALA A 55 13.78 -1.20 -11.04
CA ALA A 55 14.08 -1.44 -12.44
C ALA A 55 14.12 -2.93 -12.80
N ALA A 56 14.56 -3.78 -11.85
CA ALA A 56 14.65 -5.22 -12.02
C ALA A 56 13.34 -5.98 -11.69
N GLY A 57 12.31 -5.31 -11.15
CA GLY A 57 11.09 -5.96 -10.67
C GLY A 57 11.33 -6.88 -9.46
N THR A 58 12.32 -6.55 -8.62
CA THR A 58 12.77 -7.39 -7.49
C THR A 58 12.54 -6.72 -6.14
N LEU A 59 11.63 -5.75 -6.06
CA LEU A 59 11.29 -5.09 -4.80
C LEU A 59 10.76 -6.10 -3.76
N ALA A 60 11.04 -5.80 -2.49
CA ALA A 60 10.26 -6.34 -1.40
C ALA A 60 9.07 -5.40 -1.15
N VAL A 61 7.85 -5.94 -1.15
CA VAL A 61 6.59 -5.19 -0.95
C VAL A 61 5.95 -5.68 0.34
N MET A 62 5.77 -4.77 1.29
CA MET A 62 5.26 -5.06 2.64
C MET A 62 3.83 -4.53 2.74
N VAL A 63 2.82 -5.40 2.72
CA VAL A 63 1.42 -5.00 2.52
C VAL A 63 0.59 -5.13 3.80
N GLY A 64 0.08 -4.01 4.30
CA GLY A 64 -0.95 -3.95 5.34
C GLY A 64 -2.33 -3.62 4.77
N GLY A 65 -3.38 -4.20 5.36
CA GLY A 65 -4.78 -3.92 5.00
C GLY A 65 -5.65 -5.17 4.89
N ASP A 66 -6.71 -5.07 4.09
CA ASP A 66 -7.66 -6.16 3.86
C ASP A 66 -7.00 -7.37 3.17
N LYS A 67 -7.07 -8.53 3.81
CA LYS A 67 -6.42 -9.76 3.36
C LYS A 67 -6.99 -10.27 2.03
N ALA A 68 -8.31 -10.20 1.85
CA ALA A 68 -8.94 -10.68 0.62
C ALA A 68 -8.52 -9.85 -0.59
N THR A 69 -8.43 -8.53 -0.41
CA THR A 69 -7.92 -7.60 -1.43
C THR A 69 -6.44 -7.85 -1.70
N PHE A 70 -5.61 -8.06 -0.68
CA PHE A 70 -4.23 -8.46 -0.86
C PHE A 70 -4.11 -9.74 -1.71
N GLU A 71 -4.82 -10.81 -1.36
CA GLU A 71 -4.76 -12.09 -2.07
C GLU A 71 -5.22 -11.95 -3.53
N ARG A 72 -6.29 -11.18 -3.77
CA ARG A 72 -6.82 -10.90 -5.11
C ARG A 72 -5.81 -10.20 -6.01
N PHE A 73 -5.04 -9.26 -5.46
CA PHE A 73 -4.12 -8.40 -6.22
C PHE A 73 -2.65 -8.79 -6.08
N LYS A 74 -2.33 -9.81 -5.29
CA LYS A 74 -0.96 -10.32 -5.12
C LYS A 74 -0.23 -10.55 -6.45
N PRO A 75 -0.84 -11.13 -7.51
CA PRO A 75 -0.17 -11.29 -8.81
C PRO A 75 0.27 -9.96 -9.46
N VAL A 76 -0.45 -8.86 -9.20
CA VAL A 76 -0.06 -7.53 -9.69
C VAL A 76 1.16 -7.01 -8.94
N LEU A 77 1.19 -7.19 -7.62
CA LEU A 77 2.33 -6.80 -6.78
C LEU A 77 3.57 -7.63 -7.09
N GLU A 78 3.40 -8.91 -7.42
CA GLU A 78 4.48 -9.79 -7.88
C GLU A 78 5.07 -9.35 -9.23
N GLY A 79 4.36 -8.49 -9.98
CA GLY A 79 4.90 -7.85 -11.19
C GLY A 79 5.99 -6.81 -10.94
N ILE A 80 6.09 -6.28 -9.71
CA ILE A 80 7.11 -5.29 -9.33
C ILE A 80 8.09 -5.80 -8.26
N GLY A 81 7.85 -6.97 -7.70
CA GLY A 81 8.60 -7.48 -6.58
C GLY A 81 8.66 -9.00 -6.49
N THR A 82 9.80 -9.51 -6.03
CA THR A 82 10.00 -10.95 -5.80
C THR A 82 9.62 -11.36 -4.37
N HIS A 83 9.44 -10.40 -3.46
CA HIS A 83 9.11 -10.64 -2.06
C HIS A 83 7.88 -9.82 -1.67
N VAL A 84 6.69 -10.34 -1.97
CA VAL A 84 5.42 -9.71 -1.64
C VAL A 84 4.83 -10.36 -0.38
N VAL A 85 4.79 -9.61 0.72
CA VAL A 85 4.46 -10.14 2.05
C VAL A 85 3.23 -9.44 2.63
N TYR A 86 2.29 -10.22 3.16
CA TYR A 86 1.17 -9.69 3.94
C TYR A 86 1.60 -9.47 5.40
N CYS A 87 1.44 -8.23 5.88
CA CYS A 87 1.88 -7.75 7.17
C CYS A 87 0.73 -7.66 8.21
N GLY A 88 -0.50 -7.98 7.82
CA GLY A 88 -1.68 -7.88 8.67
C GLY A 88 -2.50 -6.63 8.37
N ASP A 89 -3.13 -6.07 9.40
CA ASP A 89 -4.05 -4.94 9.27
C ASP A 89 -3.39 -3.66 8.73
N ILE A 90 -4.22 -2.71 8.31
CA ILE A 90 -3.77 -1.42 7.77
C ILE A 90 -2.78 -0.73 8.73
N GLY A 91 -1.66 -0.27 8.17
CA GLY A 91 -0.54 0.36 8.87
C GLY A 91 0.56 -0.61 9.29
N ASN A 92 0.35 -1.93 9.23
CA ASN A 92 1.41 -2.89 9.58
C ASN A 92 2.50 -2.97 8.51
N GLY A 93 2.20 -2.73 7.23
CA GLY A 93 3.22 -2.61 6.18
C GLY A 93 4.16 -1.43 6.48
N ALA A 94 3.62 -0.28 6.90
CA ALA A 94 4.39 0.87 7.35
C ALA A 94 5.26 0.54 8.58
N VAL A 95 4.73 -0.17 9.57
CA VAL A 95 5.52 -0.63 10.74
C VAL A 95 6.66 -1.55 10.31
N CYS A 96 6.38 -2.56 9.48
CA CYS A 96 7.41 -3.45 8.94
C CYS A 96 8.50 -2.66 8.20
N LYS A 97 8.11 -1.67 7.40
CA LYS A 97 9.07 -0.83 6.66
C LYS A 97 9.94 0.01 7.59
N ILE A 98 9.36 0.57 8.65
CA ILE A 98 10.11 1.31 9.68
C ILE A 98 11.15 0.38 10.31
N CYS A 99 10.74 -0.81 10.76
CA CYS A 99 11.67 -1.80 11.33
C CYS A 99 12.79 -2.20 10.35
N ASN A 100 12.49 -2.35 9.06
CA ASN A 100 13.48 -2.65 8.02
C ASN A 100 14.52 -1.53 7.82
N ASN A 101 14.17 -0.29 8.13
CA ASN A 101 15.01 0.89 7.88
C ASN A 101 15.74 1.41 9.13
N LEU A 102 15.54 0.79 10.30
CA LEU A 102 16.33 1.05 11.52
C LEU A 102 17.76 0.52 11.36
#